data_AF-A0A6N6PZB0-F1
#
_entry.id   AF-A0A6N6PZB0-F1
#
_cell.length_a   1.000
_cell.length_b   1.000
_cell.length_c   1.000
_cell.angle_alpha   90.00
_cell.angle_beta   90.00
_cell.angle_gamma   90.00
#
_symmetry.space_group_name_H-M   'P 1'
#
loop_
_entity.id
_entity.type
_entity.pdbx_description
1 polymer ?
#
loop_
_entity_poly.entity_id
_entity_poly.type
_entity_poly.pdbx_seq_one_letter_code
_entity_poly.pdbx_strand_id
1 'polypeptide(L)'
;MPYDDTEFVDHEFPSPHAGTPGNPVRPGAGTAGRAPTREELDSQLTATQQQLAKLREVHEQLERAKSELEEMRRRRAEFQTGRGEMRDELTRGIALLEKAEFDARRDAEQMARSLEGLRSALGNVESVRDETWTEGNWNQELGKALAVVENARMEWNSARLKWTVLGAAPAPDGTAGSPVHAPLGSLPFGQLCRIGLAFSWPLVLIGIAGVAAVVVVLVRR
;
A
#
# COMPACT_ATOMS: atom_id res chain seq x y z
N MET A 1 -3.76 -30.67 -16.06
CA MET A 1 -2.61 -30.56 -16.98
C MET A 1 -2.55 -29.12 -17.46
N PRO A 2 -1.56 -28.32 -17.04
CA PRO A 2 -1.37 -26.98 -17.58
C PRO A 2 -0.77 -27.09 -18.99
N TYR A 3 -1.33 -26.33 -19.94
CA TYR A 3 -0.78 -26.23 -21.29
C TYR A 3 0.45 -25.31 -21.25
N ASP A 4 1.54 -25.78 -21.86
CA ASP A 4 2.84 -25.10 -21.94
C ASP A 4 2.84 -24.15 -23.15
N ASP A 5 2.90 -22.84 -22.91
CA ASP A 5 2.82 -21.77 -23.92
C ASP A 5 4.13 -21.59 -24.73
N THR A 6 5.03 -22.59 -24.73
CA THR A 6 6.31 -22.54 -25.47
C THR A 6 6.38 -23.44 -26.71
N GLU A 7 5.30 -24.14 -27.06
CA GLU A 7 5.23 -24.95 -28.29
C GLU A 7 4.90 -24.08 -29.53
N PHE A 8 5.91 -23.37 -30.03
CA PHE A 8 5.88 -22.80 -31.37
C PHE A 8 5.99 -23.93 -32.39
N VAL A 9 4.87 -24.33 -32.98
CA VAL A 9 4.84 -25.21 -34.14
C VAL A 9 5.29 -24.40 -35.36
N ASP A 10 6.55 -24.59 -35.77
CA ASP A 10 7.03 -24.14 -37.08
C ASP A 10 6.30 -24.95 -38.17
N HIS A 11 5.26 -24.35 -38.76
CA HIS A 11 4.71 -24.86 -40.01
C HIS A 11 5.72 -24.56 -41.12
N GLU A 12 6.55 -25.55 -41.43
CA GLU A 12 7.39 -25.59 -42.62
C GLU A 12 6.61 -25.05 -43.83
N PHE A 13 7.10 -23.94 -44.39
CA PHE A 13 6.65 -23.43 -45.67
C PHE A 13 7.00 -24.50 -46.74
N PRO A 14 6.03 -25.08 -47.47
CA PRO A 14 6.35 -26.06 -48.48
C PRO A 14 7.13 -25.37 -49.61
N SER A 15 8.40 -25.74 -49.75
CA SER A 15 9.21 -25.46 -50.93
C SER A 15 8.64 -26.23 -52.12
N PRO A 16 8.34 -25.60 -53.26
CA PRO A 16 7.82 -26.32 -54.41
C PRO A 16 8.97 -27.06 -55.11
N HIS A 17 9.09 -28.37 -54.87
CA HIS A 17 9.86 -29.26 -55.73
C HIS A 17 8.95 -30.15 -56.60
N ALA A 18 9.35 -30.17 -57.88
CA ALA A 18 9.20 -31.22 -58.89
C ALA A 18 7.92 -31.25 -59.76
N GLY A 19 8.15 -31.20 -61.08
CA GLY A 19 7.16 -31.60 -62.09
C GLY A 19 7.50 -31.14 -63.51
N THR A 20 8.39 -31.86 -64.20
CA THR A 20 8.44 -31.86 -65.68
C THR A 20 7.22 -32.59 -66.22
N PRO A 21 6.45 -31.98 -67.13
CA PRO A 21 6.05 -32.71 -68.32
C PRO A 21 6.08 -31.87 -69.61
N GLY A 22 6.43 -32.55 -70.71
CA GLY A 22 5.73 -32.41 -71.99
C GLY A 22 5.84 -31.06 -72.70
N ASN A 23 6.83 -30.97 -73.59
CA ASN A 23 6.89 -30.00 -74.68
C ASN A 23 5.61 -30.04 -75.56
N PRO A 24 4.90 -28.93 -75.78
CA PRO A 24 4.12 -28.73 -76.99
C PRO A 24 4.91 -27.83 -77.94
N VAL A 25 5.35 -28.40 -79.05
CA VAL A 25 5.77 -27.64 -80.23
C VAL A 25 4.54 -26.88 -80.76
N ARG A 26 4.62 -25.54 -80.80
CA ARG A 26 3.98 -24.76 -81.87
C ARG A 26 4.90 -23.64 -82.37
N PRO A 27 4.79 -23.28 -83.66
CA PRO A 27 5.86 -22.65 -84.41
C PRO A 27 5.65 -21.14 -84.64
N GLY A 28 6.77 -20.45 -84.89
CA GLY A 28 6.82 -19.08 -85.42
C GLY A 28 6.62 -18.01 -84.36
N ALA A 29 7.34 -16.89 -84.33
CA ALA A 29 8.35 -16.34 -85.22
C ALA A 29 9.25 -15.43 -84.38
N GLY A 30 10.49 -15.25 -84.82
CA GLY A 30 11.55 -14.63 -84.02
C GLY A 30 11.31 -13.18 -83.62
N THR A 31 11.65 -12.88 -82.36
CA THR A 31 12.13 -11.56 -81.89
C THR A 31 13.08 -11.74 -80.71
N ALA A 32 13.97 -12.74 -80.76
CA ALA A 32 15.12 -12.81 -79.85
C ALA A 32 16.21 -11.88 -80.39
N GLY A 33 16.27 -10.65 -79.90
CA GLY A 33 17.27 -9.65 -80.29
C GLY A 33 16.74 -8.29 -80.74
N ARG A 34 15.44 -8.00 -80.59
CA ARG A 34 14.92 -6.65 -80.77
C ARG A 34 15.00 -5.89 -79.45
N ALA A 35 15.68 -4.75 -79.43
CA ALA A 35 15.68 -3.85 -78.29
C ALA A 35 14.21 -3.53 -77.93
N PRO A 36 13.81 -3.65 -76.65
CA PRO A 36 12.45 -3.39 -76.23
C PRO A 36 12.01 -2.02 -76.74
N THR A 37 10.80 -1.95 -77.30
CA THR A 37 10.30 -0.70 -77.85
C THR A 37 10.02 0.28 -76.71
N ARG A 38 10.21 1.58 -76.94
CA ARG A 38 10.10 2.62 -75.90
C ARG A 38 8.75 2.58 -75.18
N GLU A 39 7.66 2.30 -75.90
CA GLU A 39 6.30 2.18 -75.37
C GLU A 39 6.12 0.96 -74.45
N GLU A 40 6.73 -0.19 -74.75
CA GLU A 40 6.69 -1.37 -73.89
C GLU A 40 7.44 -1.13 -72.57
N LEU A 41 8.57 -0.42 -72.62
CA LEU A 41 9.30 -0.01 -71.40
C LEU A 41 8.48 0.98 -70.57
N ASP A 42 7.82 1.94 -71.19
CA ASP A 42 6.98 2.92 -70.49
C ASP A 42 5.76 2.24 -69.83
N SER A 43 5.14 1.25 -70.48
CA SER A 43 4.05 0.45 -69.88
C SER A 43 4.53 -0.43 -68.71
N GLN A 44 5.72 -1.03 -68.81
CA GLN A 44 6.31 -1.77 -67.68
C GLN A 44 6.71 -0.83 -66.53
N LEU A 45 7.23 0.36 -66.84
CA LEU A 45 7.57 1.38 -65.85
C LEU A 45 6.32 1.85 -65.10
N THR A 46 5.22 2.12 -65.80
CA THR A 46 3.95 2.52 -65.17
C THR A 46 3.33 1.39 -64.35
N ALA A 47 3.35 0.14 -64.82
CA ALA A 47 2.88 -1.01 -64.06
C ALA A 47 3.70 -1.25 -62.77
N THR A 48 5.02 -1.13 -62.84
CA THR A 48 5.90 -1.26 -61.66
C THR A 48 5.72 -0.10 -60.68
N GLN A 49 5.52 1.13 -61.16
CA GLN A 49 5.18 2.28 -60.31
C GLN A 49 3.84 2.09 -59.58
N GLN A 50 2.83 1.56 -60.27
CA GLN A 50 1.54 1.24 -59.66
C GLN A 50 1.67 0.13 -58.60
N GLN A 51 2.46 -0.91 -58.89
CA GLN A 51 2.75 -1.96 -57.91
C GLN A 51 3.49 -1.42 -56.69
N LEU A 52 4.46 -0.52 -56.88
CA LEU A 52 5.16 0.18 -55.79
C LEU A 52 4.21 1.01 -54.94
N ALA A 53 3.29 1.76 -55.56
CA ALA A 53 2.29 2.55 -54.86
C ALA A 53 1.38 1.65 -54.01
N LYS A 54 0.89 0.54 -54.58
CA LYS A 54 0.08 -0.44 -53.87
C LYS A 54 0.82 -1.09 -52.70
N LEU A 55 2.10 -1.45 -52.89
CA LEU A 55 2.92 -2.01 -51.81
C LEU A 55 3.11 -1.01 -50.66
N ARG A 56 3.34 0.27 -50.98
CA ARG A 56 3.49 1.32 -49.96
C ARG A 56 2.20 1.52 -49.17
N GLU A 57 1.05 1.52 -49.84
CA GLU A 57 -0.24 1.62 -49.16
C GLU A 57 -0.47 0.45 -48.19
N VAL A 58 -0.18 -0.78 -48.64
CA VAL A 58 -0.27 -1.98 -47.79
C VAL A 58 0.73 -1.90 -46.64
N HIS A 59 1.95 -1.40 -46.87
CA HIS A 59 2.95 -1.23 -45.83
C HIS A 59 2.49 -0.24 -44.74
N GLU A 60 1.96 0.90 -45.14
CA GLU A 60 1.45 1.92 -44.21
C GLU A 60 0.26 1.40 -43.39
N GLN A 61 -0.64 0.63 -44.02
CA GLN A 61 -1.74 -0.04 -43.29
C GLN A 61 -1.21 -1.05 -42.27
N LEU A 62 -0.17 -1.82 -42.63
CA LEU A 62 0.45 -2.77 -41.73
C LEU A 62 1.14 -2.07 -40.55
N GLU A 63 1.82 -0.95 -40.77
CA GLU A 63 2.45 -0.17 -39.71
C GLU A 63 1.41 0.41 -38.73
N ARG A 64 0.29 0.92 -39.23
CA ARG A 64 -0.82 1.36 -38.37
C ARG A 64 -1.37 0.21 -37.54
N ALA A 65 -1.68 -0.92 -38.17
CA ALA A 65 -2.17 -2.10 -37.47
C ALA A 65 -1.17 -2.63 -36.42
N LYS A 66 0.14 -2.57 -36.70
CA LYS A 66 1.19 -2.89 -35.73
C LYS A 66 1.18 -1.93 -34.55
N SER A 67 1.12 -0.63 -34.80
CA SER A 67 1.09 0.39 -33.73
C SER A 67 -0.12 0.21 -32.80
N GLU A 68 -1.29 -0.10 -33.35
CA GLU A 68 -2.50 -0.39 -32.58
C GLU A 68 -2.34 -1.66 -31.73
N LEU A 69 -1.75 -2.72 -32.30
CA LEU A 69 -1.52 -3.96 -31.57
C LEU A 69 -0.49 -3.79 -30.45
N GLU A 70 0.57 -3.02 -30.69
CA GLU A 70 1.57 -2.67 -29.67
C GLU A 70 0.96 -1.85 -28.54
N GLU A 71 0.11 -0.87 -28.86
CA GLU A 71 -0.60 -0.10 -27.84
C GLU A 71 -1.56 -0.99 -27.02
N MET A 72 -2.30 -1.89 -27.67
CA MET A 72 -3.13 -2.86 -26.97
C MET A 72 -2.32 -3.79 -26.06
N ARG A 73 -1.17 -4.29 -26.52
CA ARG A 73 -0.25 -5.09 -25.71
C ARG A 73 0.25 -4.32 -24.50
N ARG A 74 0.63 -3.05 -24.68
CA ARG A 74 1.06 -2.18 -23.59
C ARG A 74 -0.05 -2.00 -22.55
N ARG A 75 -1.26 -1.60 -22.97
CA ARG A 75 -2.42 -1.43 -22.08
C ARG A 75 -2.76 -2.73 -21.34
N ARG A 76 -2.63 -3.87 -22.01
CA ARG A 76 -2.85 -5.18 -21.40
C ARG A 76 -1.82 -5.50 -20.31
N ALA A 77 -0.55 -5.20 -20.56
CA ALA A 77 0.52 -5.38 -19.58
C ALA A 77 0.29 -4.47 -18.36
N GLU A 78 0.03 -3.18 -18.57
CA GLU A 78 -0.27 -2.23 -17.49
C GLU A 78 -1.47 -2.69 -16.64
N PHE A 79 -2.55 -3.16 -17.28
CA PHE A 79 -3.70 -3.72 -16.57
C PHE A 79 -3.32 -4.95 -15.74
N GLN A 80 -2.53 -5.88 -16.28
CA GLN A 80 -2.17 -7.10 -15.56
C GLN A 80 -1.29 -6.82 -14.35
N THR A 81 -0.31 -5.93 -14.52
CA THR A 81 0.53 -5.44 -13.43
C THR A 81 -0.31 -4.77 -12.35
N GLY A 82 -1.12 -3.76 -12.71
CA GLY A 82 -1.97 -3.05 -11.76
C GLY A 82 -2.99 -3.95 -11.07
N ARG A 83 -3.54 -4.94 -11.78
CA ARG A 83 -4.44 -5.95 -11.19
C ARG A 83 -3.71 -6.86 -10.19
N GLY A 84 -2.44 -7.21 -10.45
CA GLY A 84 -1.59 -7.94 -9.53
C GLY A 84 -1.34 -7.16 -8.25
N GLU A 85 -0.80 -5.94 -8.40
CA GLU A 85 -0.51 -5.03 -7.30
C GLU A 85 -1.74 -4.76 -6.43
N MET A 86 -2.89 -4.45 -7.06
CA MET A 86 -4.13 -4.18 -6.33
C MET A 86 -4.63 -5.42 -5.59
N ARG A 87 -4.49 -6.62 -6.16
CA ARG A 87 -4.86 -7.86 -5.46
C ARG A 87 -4.00 -8.05 -4.22
N ASP A 88 -2.70 -7.83 -4.33
CA ASP A 88 -1.77 -8.05 -3.22
C ASP A 88 -1.98 -7.01 -2.11
N GLU A 89 -2.19 -5.75 -2.48
CA GLU A 89 -2.48 -4.67 -1.53
C GLU A 89 -3.82 -4.89 -0.82
N LEU A 90 -4.88 -5.24 -1.56
CA LEU A 90 -6.18 -5.55 -0.95
C LEU A 90 -6.10 -6.77 -0.04
N THR A 91 -5.39 -7.82 -0.44
CA THR A 91 -5.22 -9.04 0.38
C THR A 91 -4.52 -8.70 1.70
N ARG A 92 -3.45 -7.89 1.64
CA ARG A 92 -2.73 -7.42 2.82
C ARG A 92 -3.61 -6.52 3.70
N GLY A 93 -4.31 -5.56 3.09
CA GLY A 93 -5.19 -4.62 3.78
C GLY A 93 -6.33 -5.33 4.52
N ILE A 94 -6.95 -6.34 3.89
CA ILE A 94 -7.97 -7.18 4.51
C ILE A 94 -7.39 -7.88 5.75
N ALA A 95 -6.25 -8.56 5.63
CA ALA A 95 -5.65 -9.27 6.75
C ALA A 95 -5.29 -8.35 7.94
N LEU A 96 -4.83 -7.12 7.65
CA LEU A 96 -4.54 -6.12 8.68
C LEU A 96 -5.83 -5.63 9.36
N LEU A 97 -6.88 -5.38 8.59
CA LEU A 97 -8.18 -4.94 9.13
C LEU A 97 -8.85 -6.04 9.96
N GLU A 98 -8.83 -7.29 9.51
CA GLU A 98 -9.37 -8.42 10.27
C GLU A 98 -8.67 -8.58 11.62
N LYS A 99 -7.32 -8.44 11.63
CA LYS A 99 -6.56 -8.46 12.88
C LYS A 99 -6.94 -7.29 13.79
N ALA A 100 -7.00 -6.08 13.24
CA ALA A 100 -7.37 -4.89 14.01
C ALA A 100 -8.80 -4.98 14.58
N GLU A 101 -9.74 -5.53 13.81
CA GLU A 101 -11.11 -5.80 14.25
C GLU A 101 -11.13 -6.81 15.40
N PHE A 102 -10.37 -7.91 15.28
CA PHE A 102 -10.26 -8.91 16.33
C PHE A 102 -9.67 -8.33 17.63
N ASP A 103 -8.57 -7.59 17.53
CA ASP A 103 -7.92 -6.93 18.66
C ASP A 103 -8.87 -5.93 19.33
N ALA A 104 -9.59 -5.12 18.54
CA ALA A 104 -10.58 -4.16 19.06
C ALA A 104 -11.74 -4.85 19.77
N ARG A 105 -12.26 -5.97 19.24
CA ARG A 105 -13.30 -6.78 19.90
C ARG A 105 -12.81 -7.35 21.24
N ARG A 106 -11.60 -7.90 21.26
CA ARG A 106 -10.97 -8.43 22.47
C ARG A 106 -10.79 -7.33 23.52
N ASP A 107 -10.35 -6.14 23.12
CA ASP A 107 -10.19 -5.00 24.02
C ASP A 107 -11.54 -4.53 24.58
N ALA A 108 -12.58 -4.48 23.74
CA ALA A 108 -13.94 -4.17 24.18
C ALA A 108 -14.47 -5.19 25.20
N GLU A 109 -14.26 -6.48 24.99
CA GLU A 109 -14.62 -7.52 25.97
C GLU A 109 -13.87 -7.35 27.30
N GLN A 110 -12.57 -7.05 27.24
CA GLN A 110 -11.78 -6.80 28.44
C GLN A 110 -12.27 -5.56 29.18
N MET A 111 -12.63 -4.49 28.47
CA MET A 111 -13.17 -3.27 29.04
C MET A 111 -14.55 -3.53 29.68
N ALA A 112 -15.39 -4.34 29.05
CA ALA A 112 -16.67 -4.76 29.60
C ALA A 112 -16.51 -5.51 30.94
N ARG A 113 -15.53 -6.42 31.05
CA ARG A 113 -15.21 -7.10 32.32
C ARG A 113 -14.76 -6.12 33.40
N SER A 114 -13.92 -5.15 33.06
CA SER A 114 -13.53 -4.10 34.00
C SER A 114 -14.71 -3.22 34.42
N LEU A 115 -15.61 -2.87 33.49
CA LEU A 115 -16.83 -2.11 33.81
C LEU A 115 -17.75 -2.88 34.77
N GLU A 116 -17.92 -4.19 34.57
CA GLU A 116 -18.68 -5.03 35.47
C GLU A 116 -18.07 -5.08 36.88
N GLY A 117 -16.75 -5.28 36.97
CA GLY A 117 -16.02 -5.23 38.24
C GLY A 117 -16.19 -3.89 38.97
N LEU A 118 -16.06 -2.78 38.25
CA LEU A 118 -16.25 -1.43 38.81
C LEU A 118 -17.69 -1.19 39.28
N ARG A 119 -18.69 -1.62 38.51
CA ARG A 119 -20.12 -1.52 38.91
C ARG A 119 -20.43 -2.36 40.14
N SER A 120 -19.88 -3.57 40.22
CA SER A 120 -20.01 -4.42 41.40
C SER A 120 -19.36 -3.78 42.64
N ALA A 121 -18.14 -3.26 42.50
CA ALA A 121 -17.46 -2.54 43.56
C ALA A 121 -18.25 -1.31 44.05
N LEU A 122 -18.81 -0.53 43.12
CA LEU A 122 -19.69 0.60 43.45
C LEU A 122 -20.93 0.14 44.22
N GLY A 123 -21.64 -0.87 43.72
CA GLY A 123 -22.83 -1.41 44.40
C GLY A 123 -22.53 -1.93 45.81
N ASN A 124 -21.36 -2.56 46.01
CA ASN A 124 -20.95 -3.00 47.33
C ASN A 124 -20.71 -1.82 48.28
N VAL A 125 -20.04 -0.75 47.81
CA VAL A 125 -19.84 0.47 48.60
C VAL A 125 -21.17 1.14 48.93
N GLU A 126 -22.09 1.26 47.97
CA GLU A 126 -23.43 1.84 48.18
C GLU A 126 -24.32 0.99 49.10
N SER A 127 -24.05 -0.31 49.22
CA SER A 127 -24.80 -1.21 50.11
C SER A 127 -24.45 -1.05 51.59
N VAL A 128 -23.33 -0.36 51.89
CA VAL A 128 -22.91 -0.08 53.27
C VAL A 128 -23.88 0.95 53.86
N ARG A 129 -24.64 0.53 54.87
CA ARG A 129 -25.61 1.37 55.60
C ARG A 129 -25.13 1.56 57.03
N ASP A 130 -24.38 2.63 57.26
CA ASP A 130 -23.85 2.96 58.58
C ASP A 130 -24.95 3.30 59.60
N GLU A 131 -26.14 3.70 59.14
CA GLU A 131 -27.28 4.03 59.98
C GLU A 131 -27.87 2.82 60.72
N THR A 132 -27.54 1.61 60.26
CA THR A 132 -28.00 0.34 60.86
C THR A 132 -27.08 -0.16 61.97
N TRP A 133 -25.96 0.53 62.21
CA TRP A 133 -24.95 0.08 63.17
C TRP A 133 -25.36 0.44 64.60
N THR A 134 -25.04 -0.45 65.53
CA THR A 134 -25.32 -0.35 66.96
C THR A 134 -24.02 -0.48 67.74
N GLU A 135 -24.00 -0.04 69.02
CA GLU A 135 -22.79 -0.17 69.86
C GLU A 135 -22.29 -1.63 69.95
N GLY A 136 -23.19 -2.61 69.89
CA GLY A 136 -22.85 -4.04 69.99
C GLY A 136 -22.21 -4.65 68.74
N ASN A 137 -22.40 -4.06 67.56
CA ASN A 137 -21.86 -4.59 66.29
C ASN A 137 -20.94 -3.60 65.54
N TRP A 138 -20.79 -2.37 66.03
CA TRP A 138 -19.99 -1.30 65.42
C TRP A 138 -18.61 -1.76 64.96
N ASN A 139 -17.81 -2.37 65.84
CA ASN A 139 -16.43 -2.78 65.49
C ASN A 139 -16.41 -3.83 64.37
N GLN A 140 -17.41 -4.71 64.31
CA GLN A 140 -17.50 -5.73 63.28
C GLN A 140 -17.95 -5.12 61.94
N GLU A 141 -18.99 -4.29 61.94
CA GLU A 141 -19.51 -3.67 60.73
C GLU A 141 -18.54 -2.64 60.15
N LEU A 142 -17.85 -1.87 60.99
CA LEU A 142 -16.79 -0.96 60.57
C LEU A 142 -15.65 -1.71 59.87
N GLY A 143 -15.22 -2.85 60.42
CA GLY A 143 -14.19 -3.69 59.79
C GLY A 143 -14.62 -4.20 58.41
N LYS A 144 -15.87 -4.66 58.28
CA LYS A 144 -16.44 -5.09 56.99
C LYS A 144 -16.52 -3.93 55.98
N ALA A 145 -17.01 -2.77 56.40
CA ALA A 145 -17.13 -1.59 55.56
C ALA A 145 -15.76 -1.11 55.05
N LEU A 146 -14.74 -1.09 55.91
CA LEU A 146 -13.37 -0.78 55.51
C LEU A 146 -12.83 -1.78 54.49
N ALA A 147 -13.10 -3.08 54.67
CA ALA A 147 -12.71 -4.10 53.69
C ALA A 147 -13.39 -3.90 52.33
N VAL A 148 -14.68 -3.53 52.31
CA VAL A 148 -15.42 -3.21 51.08
C VAL A 148 -14.81 -2.01 50.36
N VAL A 149 -14.51 -0.94 51.10
CA VAL A 149 -13.88 0.27 50.53
C VAL A 149 -12.49 -0.03 49.98
N GLU A 150 -11.69 -0.83 50.69
CA GLU A 150 -10.36 -1.18 50.24
C GLU A 150 -10.41 -2.07 48.98
N ASN A 151 -11.32 -3.04 48.93
CA ASN A 151 -11.56 -3.84 47.73
C ASN A 151 -11.96 -2.96 46.53
N ALA A 152 -12.85 -1.99 46.74
CA ALA A 152 -13.23 -1.04 45.69
C ALA A 152 -12.06 -0.17 45.21
N ARG A 153 -11.17 0.24 46.12
CA ARG A 153 -9.93 0.96 45.75
C ARG A 153 -8.99 0.10 44.92
N MET A 154 -8.84 -1.18 45.26
CA MET A 154 -8.02 -2.12 44.47
C MET A 154 -8.55 -2.27 43.04
N GLU A 155 -9.87 -2.46 42.89
CA GLU A 155 -10.52 -2.55 41.56
C GLU A 155 -10.41 -1.26 40.76
N TRP A 156 -10.58 -0.10 41.40
CA TRP A 156 -10.41 1.19 40.75
C TRP A 156 -8.97 1.41 40.27
N ASN A 157 -7.99 1.11 41.12
CA ASN A 157 -6.58 1.29 40.78
C ASN A 157 -6.14 0.33 39.65
N SER A 158 -6.57 -0.94 39.71
CA SER A 158 -6.27 -1.92 38.66
C SER A 158 -6.85 -1.48 37.31
N ALA A 159 -8.09 -0.98 37.30
CA ALA A 159 -8.74 -0.46 36.11
C ALA A 159 -8.02 0.79 35.57
N ARG A 160 -7.60 1.72 36.44
CA ARG A 160 -6.90 2.94 36.02
C ARG A 160 -5.51 2.68 35.44
N LEU A 161 -4.81 1.68 35.94
CA LEU A 161 -3.52 1.25 35.37
C LEU A 161 -3.72 0.61 33.99
N LYS A 162 -4.80 -0.14 33.80
CA LYS A 162 -5.10 -0.83 32.56
C LYS A 162 -5.68 0.09 31.48
N TRP A 163 -6.54 1.03 31.87
CA TRP A 163 -7.32 1.87 30.95
C TRP A 163 -6.93 3.34 31.11
N THR A 164 -6.18 3.84 30.13
CA THR A 164 -5.68 5.24 30.13
C THR A 164 -6.79 6.29 30.17
N VAL A 165 -7.99 5.95 29.67
CA VAL A 165 -9.19 6.81 29.73
C VAL A 165 -9.59 7.17 31.17
N LEU A 166 -9.27 6.33 32.15
CA LEU A 166 -9.55 6.59 33.57
C LEU A 166 -8.43 7.38 34.27
N GLY A 167 -7.24 7.45 33.67
CA GLY A 167 -6.04 8.08 34.22
C GLY A 167 -5.75 9.48 33.68
N ALA A 168 -6.34 9.85 32.55
CA ALA A 168 -6.20 11.19 31.99
C ALA A 168 -7.05 12.18 32.82
N ALA A 169 -6.39 13.05 33.58
CA ALA A 169 -7.02 14.28 34.04
C ALA A 169 -7.64 15.00 32.83
N PRO A 170 -8.81 15.65 32.97
CA PRO A 170 -9.44 16.33 31.85
C PRO A 170 -8.47 17.36 31.27
N ALA A 171 -7.91 17.06 30.10
CA ALA A 171 -7.29 18.08 29.29
C ALA A 171 -8.40 19.05 28.90
N PRO A 172 -8.19 20.38 29.07
CA PRO A 172 -9.16 21.35 28.57
C PRO A 172 -9.26 21.14 27.05
N ASP A 173 -10.47 20.83 26.61
CA ASP A 173 -10.97 20.77 25.24
C ASP A 173 -9.94 20.73 24.11
N GLY A 174 -9.83 19.57 23.45
CA GLY A 174 -9.07 19.45 22.23
C GLY A 174 -9.04 18.04 21.67
N THR A 175 -10.15 17.63 21.04
CA THR A 175 -10.24 16.48 20.12
C THR A 175 -9.83 15.12 20.69
N ALA A 176 -10.84 14.35 21.09
CA ALA A 176 -10.74 12.91 21.22
C ALA A 176 -10.43 12.28 19.85
N GLY A 177 -9.14 12.11 19.56
CA GLY A 177 -8.62 11.13 18.62
C GLY A 177 -7.73 10.19 19.41
N SER A 178 -7.92 8.87 19.24
CA SER A 178 -7.06 7.83 19.81
C SER A 178 -5.57 8.19 19.68
N PRO A 179 -4.70 7.75 20.61
CA PRO A 179 -3.26 7.83 20.40
C PRO A 179 -2.85 6.77 19.37
N VAL A 180 -3.29 6.94 18.13
CA VAL A 180 -2.53 6.46 16.99
C VAL A 180 -1.23 7.25 17.07
N HIS A 181 -0.09 6.58 17.04
CA HIS A 181 1.20 7.25 16.87
C HIS A 181 1.08 8.17 15.66
N ALA A 182 0.83 9.45 15.93
CA ALA A 182 0.61 10.44 14.91
C ALA A 182 1.95 10.55 14.18
N PRO A 183 2.01 10.28 12.86
CA PRO A 183 3.25 10.46 12.12
C PRO A 183 3.69 11.91 12.33
N LEU A 184 4.98 12.15 12.53
CA LEU A 184 5.51 13.49 12.88
C LEU A 184 5.00 14.60 11.94
N GLY A 185 4.62 14.27 10.71
CA GLY A 185 4.03 15.18 9.72
C GLY A 185 2.61 15.69 10.03
N SER A 186 1.93 15.17 11.06
CA SER A 186 0.59 15.62 11.48
C SER A 186 0.61 16.59 12.67
N LEU A 187 1.80 16.84 13.25
CA LEU A 187 1.95 17.78 14.35
C LEU A 187 1.97 19.22 13.82
N PRO A 188 1.40 20.19 14.54
CA PRO A 188 1.50 21.60 14.16
C PRO A 188 2.97 22.06 14.20
N PHE A 189 3.35 22.94 13.27
CA PHE A 189 4.74 23.41 13.10
C PHE A 189 5.40 23.85 14.43
N GLY A 190 4.67 24.54 15.30
CA GLY A 190 5.18 24.98 16.60
C GLY A 190 5.55 23.83 17.56
N GLN A 191 4.87 22.68 17.46
CA GLN A 191 5.16 21.49 18.28
C GLN A 191 6.35 20.71 17.72
N LEU A 192 6.52 20.63 16.39
CA LEU A 192 7.74 20.12 15.77
C LEU A 192 8.96 20.96 16.13
N CYS A 193 8.83 22.30 16.14
CA CYS A 193 9.91 23.19 16.55
C CYS A 193 10.31 22.97 18.02
N ARG A 194 9.35 22.76 18.93
CA ARG A 194 9.66 22.47 20.34
C ARG A 194 10.35 21.12 20.53
N ILE A 195 9.95 20.09 19.80
CA ILE A 195 10.58 18.76 19.85
C ILE A 195 12.00 18.82 19.28
N GLY A 196 12.19 19.48 18.13
CA GLY A 196 13.51 19.71 17.55
C GLY A 196 14.44 20.49 18.47
N LEU A 197 13.92 21.55 19.11
CA LEU A 197 14.68 22.38 20.04
C LEU A 197 15.07 21.64 21.32
N ALA A 198 14.17 20.83 21.87
CA ALA A 198 14.45 19.98 23.01
C ALA A 198 15.55 18.95 22.71
N PHE A 199 15.56 18.36 21.50
CA PHE A 199 16.57 17.40 21.09
C PHE A 199 17.95 18.03 20.84
N SER A 200 17.99 19.27 20.32
CA SER A 200 19.25 19.98 20.07
C SER A 200 19.86 20.66 21.30
N TRP A 201 19.08 20.87 22.37
CA TRP A 201 19.50 21.59 23.57
C TRP A 201 20.76 21.03 24.26
N PRO A 202 20.92 19.70 24.45
CA PRO A 202 22.12 19.13 25.06
C PRO A 202 23.39 19.41 24.24
N LEU A 203 23.28 19.40 22.91
CA LEU A 203 24.39 19.63 21.98
C LEU A 203 24.83 21.10 22.00
N VAL A 204 23.88 22.03 22.09
CA VAL A 204 24.16 23.47 22.25
C VAL A 204 24.86 23.74 23.58
N LEU A 205 24.42 23.12 24.69
CA LEU A 205 25.08 23.29 25.98
C LEU A 205 26.53 22.80 25.96
N ILE A 206 26.81 21.67 25.32
CA ILE A 206 28.18 21.15 25.16
C ILE A 206 29.01 22.11 24.31
N GLY A 207 28.44 22.65 23.22
CA GLY A 207 29.11 23.63 22.36
C GLY A 207 29.50 24.91 23.12
N ILE A 208 28.59 25.47 23.90
CA ILE A 208 28.85 26.66 24.73
C ILE A 208 29.92 26.37 25.79
N ALA A 209 29.86 25.22 26.46
CA ALA A 209 30.86 24.83 27.44
C ALA A 209 32.26 24.68 26.81
N GLY A 210 32.34 24.11 25.60
CA GLY A 210 33.59 23.99 24.84
C GLY A 210 34.18 25.35 24.47
N VAL A 211 33.36 26.27 23.95
CA VAL A 211 33.81 27.63 23.61
C VAL A 211 34.26 28.39 24.86
N ALA A 212 33.52 28.29 25.97
CA ALA A 212 33.90 28.91 27.23
C ALA A 212 35.25 28.38 27.74
N ALA A 213 35.50 27.07 27.65
CA ALA A 213 36.78 26.47 28.02
C ALA A 213 37.94 27.01 27.16
N VAL A 214 37.74 27.14 25.84
CA VAL A 214 38.75 27.70 24.93
C VAL A 214 39.05 29.17 25.26
N VAL A 215 38.02 29.98 25.51
CA VAL A 215 38.19 31.39 25.91
C VAL A 215 38.94 31.49 27.23
N VAL A 216 38.62 30.66 28.22
CA VAL A 216 39.34 30.62 29.50
C VAL A 216 40.81 30.24 29.31
N VAL A 217 41.12 29.28 28.44
CA VAL A 217 42.50 28.89 28.12
C VAL A 217 43.25 30.01 27.40
N LEU A 218 42.60 30.73 26.49
CA LEU A 218 43.20 31.87 25.77
C LEU A 218 43.47 33.07 26.67
N VAL A 219 42.61 33.33 27.65
CA VAL A 219 42.79 34.44 28.62
C VAL A 219 43.81 34.09 29.71
N ARG A 220 44.06 32.79 29.95
CA ARG A 220 45.03 32.29 30.93
C ARG A 220 46.42 32.01 30.35
N ARG A 221 46.62 32.18 29.04
CA ARG A 221 47.91 32.11 28.35
C ARG A 221 48.49 33.50 28.19
#